data_AF-A0A7X0C2Z6-F1
#
_entry.id   AF-A0A7X0C2Z6-F1
#
_cell.length_a   1.000
_cell.length_b   1.000
_cell.length_c   1.000
_cell.angle_alpha   90.00
_cell.angle_beta   90.00
_cell.angle_gamma   90.00
#
_symmetry.space_group_name_H-M   'P 1'
#
loop_
_entity.id
_entity.type
_entity.pdbx_description
1 polymer ?
#
loop_
_entity_poly.entity_id
_entity_poly.type
_entity_poly.pdbx_seq_one_letter_code
_entity_poly.pdbx_strand_id
1 'polypeptide(L)'
;MNHRVTFHASGSAQIPGLPEAAFVALVEALTKVGEDPFGHSIAGRRDDPHYREVTFGEYGLAAFYVDRPRRTVAVYDIIWAG
;
A
#
# COMPACT_ATOMS: atom_id res chain seq x y z
N MET A 1 6.22 8.16 -14.13
CA MET A 1 7.20 8.84 -13.25
C MET A 1 6.94 8.27 -11.86
N ASN A 2 7.88 7.54 -11.26
CA ASN A 2 7.57 6.70 -10.09
C ASN A 2 7.56 7.49 -8.78
N HIS A 3 6.72 7.04 -7.86
CA HIS A 3 6.68 7.39 -6.46
C HIS A 3 7.54 6.41 -5.66
N ARG A 4 8.24 6.92 -4.65
CA ARG A 4 8.94 6.07 -3.69
C ARG A 4 7.96 5.53 -2.66
N VAL A 5 7.84 4.21 -2.58
CA VAL A 5 7.07 3.55 -1.52
C VAL A 5 7.88 3.57 -0.22
N THR A 6 7.22 3.96 0.86
CA THR A 6 7.76 4.04 2.22
C THR A 6 6.75 3.44 3.18
N PHE A 7 7.22 2.96 4.33
CA PHE A 7 6.36 2.41 5.36
C PHE A 7 6.41 3.28 6.61
N HIS A 8 5.24 3.62 7.14
CA HIS A 8 5.10 4.07 8.51
C HIS A 8 5.28 2.88 9.46
N ALA A 9 5.72 3.14 10.70
CA ALA A 9 5.97 2.10 11.69
C ALA A 9 4.76 1.19 11.93
N SER A 10 3.54 1.75 11.92
CA SER A 10 2.30 0.98 12.06
C SER A 10 2.09 -0.01 10.91
N GLY A 11 2.34 0.40 9.66
CA GLY A 11 2.22 -0.49 8.50
C GLY A 11 3.30 -1.57 8.51
N SER A 12 4.54 -1.21 8.83
CA SER A 12 5.63 -2.17 8.96
C SER A 12 5.39 -3.22 10.03
N ALA A 13 4.75 -2.85 11.15
CA ALA A 13 4.44 -3.76 12.24
C ALA A 13 3.43 -4.85 11.86
N GLN A 14 2.69 -4.68 10.76
CA GLN A 14 1.74 -5.68 10.25
C GLN A 14 2.37 -6.66 9.25
N ILE A 15 3.64 -6.45 8.86
CA ILE A 15 4.36 -7.33 7.92
C ILE A 15 4.78 -8.67 8.56
N PRO A 16 5.30 -8.71 9.80
CA PRO A 16 5.66 -9.97 10.44
C PRO A 16 4.48 -10.94 10.50
N GLY A 17 4.72 -12.19 10.09
CA GLY A 17 3.70 -13.24 10.07
C GLY A 17 3.03 -13.47 8.72
N LEU A 18 3.13 -12.54 7.75
CA LEU A 18 2.60 -12.78 6.42
C LEU A 18 3.22 -14.06 5.81
N PRO A 19 2.41 -14.98 5.25
CA PRO A 19 2.92 -16.05 4.41
C PRO A 19 3.77 -15.50 3.27
N GLU A 20 4.78 -16.25 2.83
CA GLU A 20 5.72 -15.81 1.79
C GLU A 20 5.00 -15.35 0.51
N ALA A 21 4.02 -16.11 0.04
CA ALA A 21 3.23 -15.76 -1.15
C ALA A 21 2.46 -14.44 -0.98
N ALA A 22 1.96 -14.16 0.23
CA ALA A 22 1.25 -12.93 0.55
C ALA A 22 2.21 -11.72 0.61
N PHE A 23 3.43 -11.91 1.13
CA PHE A 23 4.46 -10.87 1.12
C PHE A 23 4.90 -10.52 -0.31
N VAL A 24 5.11 -11.51 -1.18
CA VAL A 24 5.41 -11.28 -2.60
C VAL A 24 4.27 -10.50 -3.27
N ALA A 25 3.02 -10.92 -3.07
CA ALA A 25 1.86 -10.23 -3.62
C ALA A 25 1.76 -8.78 -3.14
N LEU A 26 2.06 -8.51 -1.86
CA LEU A 26 2.11 -7.15 -1.32
C LEU A 26 3.17 -6.30 -2.01
N VAL A 27 4.39 -6.83 -2.19
CA VAL A 27 5.48 -6.12 -2.87
C VAL A 27 5.13 -5.82 -4.32
N GLU A 28 4.55 -6.78 -5.05
CA GLU A 28 4.11 -6.57 -6.43
C GLU A 28 3.02 -5.50 -6.54
N ALA A 29 2.02 -5.53 -5.65
CA ALA A 29 0.96 -4.53 -5.61
C ALA A 29 1.52 -3.13 -5.32
N LEU A 30 2.41 -3.01 -4.33
CA LEU A 30 3.03 -1.74 -3.98
C LEU A 30 4.00 -1.23 -5.05
N THR A 31 4.64 -2.12 -5.81
CA THR A 31 5.47 -1.73 -6.96
C THR A 31 4.64 -1.05 -8.03
N LYS A 32 3.48 -1.63 -8.40
CA LYS A 32 2.53 -1.03 -9.35
C LYS A 32 1.99 0.31 -8.84
N VAL A 33 1.65 0.38 -7.55
CA VAL A 33 1.26 1.65 -6.90
C VAL A 33 2.39 2.68 -6.96
N GLY A 34 3.65 2.27 -6.83
CA GLY A 34 4.80 3.14 -7.03
C GLY A 34 4.85 3.74 -8.45
N GLU A 35 4.42 3.01 -9.47
CA GLU A 35 4.40 3.49 -10.86
C GLU A 35 3.29 4.50 -11.12
N ASP A 36 2.06 4.15 -10.71
CA ASP A 36 0.88 5.01 -10.77
C ASP A 36 -0.04 4.78 -9.56
N PRO A 37 0.08 5.61 -8.50
CA PRO A 37 -0.71 5.42 -7.30
C PRO A 37 -2.22 5.52 -7.55
N PHE A 38 -2.67 6.37 -8.49
CA PHE A 38 -4.11 6.58 -8.70
C PHE A 38 -4.71 5.57 -9.68
N GLY A 39 -3.92 5.08 -10.64
CA GLY A 39 -4.35 4.02 -11.58
C GLY A 39 -4.36 2.62 -10.97
N HIS A 40 -3.53 2.36 -9.97
CA HIS A 40 -3.40 1.03 -9.34
C HIS A 40 -4.02 0.95 -7.94
N SER A 41 -4.88 1.89 -7.56
CA SER A 41 -5.56 1.86 -6.27
C SER A 41 -6.92 2.53 -6.28
N ILE A 42 -7.73 2.20 -5.28
CA ILE A 42 -9.04 2.80 -5.06
C ILE A 42 -8.97 3.88 -3.97
N ALA A 43 -9.99 4.72 -3.92
CA ALA A 43 -10.13 5.68 -2.83
C ALA A 43 -10.26 4.91 -1.51
N GLY A 44 -9.50 5.31 -0.50
CA GLY A 44 -9.59 4.72 0.82
C GLY A 44 -10.80 5.23 1.59
N ARG A 45 -10.95 4.76 2.83
CA ARG A 45 -12.09 5.11 3.70
C ARG A 45 -12.15 6.57 4.18
N ARG A 46 -11.13 7.38 3.88
CA ARG A 46 -11.07 8.79 4.32
C ARG A 46 -11.56 9.71 3.19
N ASP A 47 -12.19 10.82 3.57
CA ASP A 47 -12.72 11.82 2.63
C ASP A 47 -11.64 12.59 1.84
N ASP A 48 -10.35 12.31 2.09
CA ASP A 48 -9.23 12.85 1.32
C ASP A 48 -8.78 11.84 0.24
N PRO A 49 -8.84 12.20 -1.06
CA PRO A 49 -8.54 11.30 -2.19
C PRO A 49 -7.08 10.83 -2.26
N HIS A 50 -6.18 11.43 -1.48
CA HIS A 50 -4.79 10.97 -1.36
C HIS A 50 -4.63 9.78 -0.40
N TYR A 51 -5.62 9.51 0.44
CA TYR A 51 -5.69 8.25 1.18
C TYR A 51 -6.30 7.19 0.26
N ARG A 52 -5.50 6.17 -0.02
CA ARG A 52 -5.83 5.15 -1.01
C ARG A 52 -5.53 3.77 -0.48
N GLU A 53 -6.14 2.79 -1.11
CA GLU A 53 -6.07 1.39 -0.70
C GLU A 53 -5.83 0.51 -1.93
N VAL A 54 -4.99 -0.51 -1.77
CA VAL A 54 -4.71 -1.51 -2.79
C VAL A 54 -4.87 -2.91 -2.18
N THR A 55 -5.60 -3.78 -2.87
CA THR A 55 -5.66 -5.21 -2.54
C THR A 55 -4.45 -5.92 -3.10
N PHE A 56 -3.83 -6.82 -2.32
CA PHE A 56 -2.75 -7.68 -2.79
C PHE A 56 -3.22 -9.13 -2.89
N GLY A 57 -3.75 -9.48 -4.06
CA GLY A 57 -4.36 -10.79 -4.30
C GLY A 57 -5.57 -11.03 -3.39
N GLU A 58 -5.74 -12.29 -2.98
CA GLU A 58 -6.76 -12.71 -2.01
C GLU A 58 -6.29 -12.59 -0.54
N TYR A 59 -5.05 -12.14 -0.34
CA TYR A 59 -4.40 -12.19 0.97
C TYR A 59 -4.74 -11.01 1.88
N GLY A 60 -5.00 -9.83 1.30
CA GLY A 60 -5.27 -8.65 2.10
C GLY A 60 -5.27 -7.33 1.34
N LEU A 61 -5.17 -6.25 2.12
CA LEU A 61 -5.24 -4.86 1.66
C LEU A 61 -4.18 -4.01 2.36
N ALA A 62 -3.55 -3.11 1.61
CA ALA A 62 -2.62 -2.11 2.12
C ALA A 62 -3.22 -0.71 1.93
N ALA A 63 -3.23 0.08 3.00
CA ALA A 63 -3.69 1.46 2.98
C ALA A 63 -2.49 2.41 3.06
N PHE A 64 -2.54 3.47 2.24
CA PHE A 64 -1.42 4.39 2.09
C PHE A 64 -1.87 5.82 1.78
N TYR A 65 -0.96 6.77 2.00
CA TYR A 65 -1.12 8.16 1.64
C TYR A 65 -0.23 8.53 0.45
N VAL A 66 -0.77 9.24 -0.53
CA VAL A 66 -0.03 9.73 -1.71
C VAL A 66 0.40 11.19 -1.52
N ASP A 67 1.67 11.43 -1.25
CA ASP A 67 2.26 12.77 -1.25
C ASP A 67 2.79 13.06 -2.67
N ARG A 68 1.99 13.78 -3.46
CA ARG A 68 2.36 14.16 -4.84
C ARG A 68 3.56 15.12 -4.90
N PRO A 69 3.64 16.18 -4.07
CA PRO A 69 4.81 17.07 -4.04
C PRO A 69 6.13 16.33 -3.80
N ARG A 70 6.17 15.38 -2.85
CA ARG A 70 7.38 14.61 -2.51
C ARG A 70 7.54 13.32 -3.33
N ARG A 71 6.53 12.97 -4.12
CA ARG A 71 6.45 11.71 -4.88
C ARG A 71 6.67 10.50 -3.99
N THR A 72 5.96 10.45 -2.87
CA THR A 72 6.04 9.33 -1.93
C THR A 72 4.67 8.71 -1.70
N VAL A 73 4.66 7.39 -1.58
CA VAL A 73 3.53 6.62 -1.08
C VAL A 73 3.91 6.13 0.32
N ALA A 74 3.15 6.55 1.34
CA ALA A 74 3.39 6.18 2.72
C ALA A 74 2.35 5.14 3.17
N VAL A 75 2.75 3.87 3.18
CA VAL A 75 1.93 2.75 3.67
C VAL A 75 1.81 2.86 5.18
N TYR A 76 0.59 3.01 5.68
CA TYR A 76 0.33 3.22 7.11
C TYR A 76 -0.45 2.09 7.76
N ASP A 77 -1.11 1.24 6.97
CA ASP A 77 -1.86 0.10 7.48
C ASP A 77 -1.82 -1.06 6.48
N ILE A 78 -1.82 -2.29 7.00
CA ILE A 78 -1.88 -3.52 6.21
C ILE A 78 -2.80 -4.47 6.96
N ILE A 79 -3.84 -4.93 6.29
CA ILE A 79 -4.84 -5.84 6.85
C ILE A 79 -4.77 -7.14 6.06
N TRP A 80 -4.60 -8.26 6.75
CA TRP A 80 -4.58 -9.60 6.17
C TRP A 80 -5.11 -10.61 7.19
N ALA A 81 -5.63 -11.73 6.69
CA ALA A 81 -6.05 -12.84 7.54
C ALA A 81 -4.85 -13.72 7.85
N GLY A 82 -4.49 -13.82 9.13
CA GLY A 82 -3.51 -14.76 9.65
C GLY A 82 -4.07 -16.15 9.87
#